data_AF-A0A952VKY9-F1
#
_entry.id   AF-A0A952VKY9-F1
#
_cell.length_a   1.000
_cell.length_b   1.000
_cell.length_c   1.000
_cell.angle_alpha   90.00
_cell.angle_beta   90.00
_cell.angle_gamma   90.00
#
_symmetry.space_group_name_H-M   'P 1'
#
loop_
_entity.id
_entity.type
_entity.pdbx_description
1 polymer ?
#
loop_
_entity_poly.entity_id
_entity_poly.type
_entity_poly.pdbx_seq_one_letter_code
_entity_poly.pdbx_strand_id
1 'polypeptide(L)'
;MIRLNVIQDKQIVVPLRFRRASDVDAEREFPEIDDRGYHMGTRAGTWGQSKARGPMVGLTTGFPVTVRLLREDIDIGAPLFAKSTDTAVVKIVEPANGGPIPASGDFKILGVADYANRPVSVEIRLGSTTGPVLAEIEPHIFTPKKVKLVVHNVRVDDASGSGTRATLPIAQMAQRVRAIWWPAGLDMEHDPAARPDQDNNITLAVKDEVKLFGGGFGEVPELLRRHSVLDDKVHLFIINRFAPNPAAPDTTTVGLGITPDLATQLGCPPGIFVTSQGVVGNNAAVELRARTIAHEIGHFLTLEHVHRRNSDNPAGDTCSRRHLMYPLSNIAAEVTPRTLTSDHRFNDNGYGNRVRGWMLTLKNLDHHETDDEVAKARRRALAVQGGRWS
;
A
#
# COMPACT_ATOMS: atom_id res chain seq x y z
N MET A 1 27.02 12.69 -21.05
CA MET A 1 27.74 11.43 -21.38
C MET A 1 27.06 10.29 -20.64
N ILE A 2 26.78 9.16 -21.31
CA ILE A 2 26.24 7.94 -20.66
C ILE A 2 27.42 7.11 -20.15
N ARG A 3 27.35 6.63 -18.91
CA ARG A 3 28.38 5.76 -18.31
C ARG A 3 28.06 4.29 -18.60
N LEU A 4 29.10 3.48 -18.73
CA LEU A 4 28.97 2.06 -19.03
C LEU A 4 29.45 1.26 -17.81
N ASN A 5 28.54 0.53 -17.17
CA ASN A 5 28.88 -0.38 -16.07
C ASN A 5 28.91 -1.82 -16.60
N VAL A 6 29.98 -2.55 -16.27
CA VAL A 6 30.12 -3.98 -16.58
C VAL A 6 29.94 -4.77 -15.29
N ILE A 7 28.93 -5.63 -15.25
CA ILE A 7 28.57 -6.46 -14.09
C ILE A 7 28.31 -7.89 -14.59
N GLN A 8 28.97 -8.90 -14.01
CA GLN A 8 28.77 -10.32 -14.37
C GLN A 8 28.91 -10.58 -15.88
N ASP A 9 29.96 -10.02 -16.50
CA ASP A 9 30.22 -10.09 -17.95
C ASP A 9 29.09 -9.54 -18.83
N LYS A 10 28.15 -8.79 -18.23
CA LYS A 10 27.07 -8.09 -18.92
C LYS A 10 27.27 -6.59 -18.77
N GLN A 11 27.18 -5.89 -19.88
CA GLN A 11 27.12 -4.43 -19.88
C GLN A 11 25.69 -4.01 -19.52
N ILE A 12 25.52 -3.45 -18.34
CA ILE A 12 24.24 -2.95 -17.85
C ILE A 12 24.33 -1.43 -17.86
N VAL A 13 23.46 -0.80 -18.64
CA VAL A 13 23.36 0.66 -18.73
C VAL A 13 21.97 1.04 -18.25
N VAL A 14 21.90 1.74 -17.11
CA VAL A 14 20.66 2.29 -16.59
C VAL A 14 20.83 3.80 -16.54
N PRO A 15 20.50 4.55 -17.61
CA PRO A 15 20.73 5.99 -17.60
C PRO A 15 19.92 6.70 -16.53
N LEU A 16 18.69 6.22 -16.31
CA LEU A 16 17.69 6.85 -15.46
C LEU A 16 16.89 5.80 -14.68
N ARG A 17 16.46 6.17 -13.47
CA ARG A 17 15.56 5.36 -12.63
C ARG A 17 14.48 6.23 -12.01
N PHE A 18 13.22 5.77 -12.03
CA PHE A 18 12.16 6.46 -11.31
C PHE A 18 12.12 6.00 -9.84
N ARG A 19 11.79 6.94 -8.94
CA ARG A 19 11.49 6.66 -7.53
C ARG A 19 10.43 7.63 -7.02
N ARG A 20 9.90 7.31 -5.84
CA ARG A 20 9.09 8.25 -5.07
C ARG A 20 9.88 9.55 -4.79
N ALA A 21 9.21 10.69 -4.87
CA ALA A 21 9.83 12.01 -4.68
C ALA A 21 10.04 12.42 -3.21
N SER A 22 9.45 11.68 -2.27
CA SER A 22 9.65 11.87 -0.84
C SER A 22 10.20 10.58 -0.21
N ASP A 23 11.08 10.75 0.78
CA ASP A 23 11.64 9.66 1.58
C ASP A 23 10.97 9.58 2.98
N VAL A 24 9.95 10.42 3.24
CA VAL A 24 9.22 10.45 4.52
C VAL A 24 7.95 9.57 4.50
N ASP A 25 7.07 9.68 5.50
CA ASP A 25 5.80 8.95 5.61
C ASP A 25 4.87 9.10 4.39
N ALA A 26 3.83 8.26 4.30
CA ALA A 26 2.90 8.25 3.16
C ALA A 26 2.20 9.61 2.95
N GLU A 27 2.22 10.08 1.70
CA GLU A 27 1.65 11.36 1.27
C GLU A 27 1.00 11.19 -0.11
N ARG A 28 -0.17 11.81 -0.32
CA ARG A 28 -0.94 11.67 -1.58
C ARG A 28 -0.19 12.14 -2.81
N GLU A 29 0.67 13.15 -2.63
CA GLU A 29 1.44 13.81 -3.69
C GLU A 29 2.68 13.02 -4.10
N PHE A 30 3.10 12.05 -3.28
CA PHE A 30 4.33 11.27 -3.48
C PHE A 30 3.97 9.78 -3.48
N PRO A 31 3.26 9.29 -4.53
CA PRO A 31 2.83 7.91 -4.61
C PRO A 31 4.01 6.95 -4.72
N GLU A 32 3.76 5.69 -4.37
CA GLU A 32 4.71 4.63 -4.69
C GLU A 32 4.77 4.31 -6.16
N ILE A 33 5.96 3.85 -6.55
CA ILE A 33 6.25 3.41 -7.91
C ILE A 33 6.42 1.90 -7.89
N ASP A 34 5.62 1.23 -8.72
CA ASP A 34 5.77 -0.19 -9.00
C ASP A 34 6.84 -0.38 -10.08
N ASP A 35 8.10 -0.39 -9.64
CA ASP A 35 9.31 -0.57 -10.45
C ASP A 35 9.70 -2.04 -10.63
N ARG A 36 8.81 -2.98 -10.28
CA ARG A 36 9.08 -4.41 -10.33
C ARG A 36 9.00 -4.93 -11.76
N GLY A 37 10.04 -5.60 -12.23
CA GLY A 37 10.07 -6.22 -13.55
C GLY A 37 9.99 -5.23 -14.72
N TYR A 38 10.54 -5.63 -15.87
CA TYR A 38 10.48 -4.86 -17.12
C TYR A 38 9.35 -5.31 -18.06
N HIS A 39 8.90 -6.55 -17.89
CA HIS A 39 7.77 -7.09 -18.63
C HIS A 39 6.48 -6.81 -17.87
N MET A 40 5.62 -6.01 -18.47
CA MET A 40 4.26 -5.88 -17.99
C MET A 40 3.49 -7.06 -18.58
N GLY A 41 3.18 -8.05 -17.74
CA GLY A 41 2.39 -9.21 -18.17
C GLY A 41 1.09 -8.76 -18.86
N THR A 42 0.52 -9.63 -19.70
CA THR A 42 -0.74 -9.32 -20.38
C THR A 42 -1.90 -9.27 -19.39
N ARG A 43 -2.64 -8.16 -19.36
CA ARG A 43 -3.80 -7.97 -18.46
C ARG A 43 -5.12 -7.97 -19.22
N ALA A 44 -5.48 -9.14 -19.75
CA ALA A 44 -6.76 -9.31 -20.42
C ALA A 44 -7.91 -9.02 -19.43
N GLY A 45 -8.76 -8.04 -19.76
CA GLY A 45 -9.99 -7.75 -19.00
C GLY A 45 -9.85 -6.81 -17.80
N THR A 46 -8.66 -6.30 -17.47
CA THR A 46 -8.52 -5.23 -16.46
C THR A 46 -8.12 -3.91 -17.10
N TRP A 47 -6.85 -3.77 -17.49
CA TRP A 47 -6.23 -2.45 -17.77
C TRP A 47 -5.68 -2.33 -19.20
N GLY A 48 -5.78 -3.39 -20.00
CA GLY A 48 -5.38 -3.42 -21.41
C GLY A 48 -3.97 -3.96 -21.64
N GLN A 49 -3.53 -3.89 -22.89
CA GLN A 49 -2.17 -4.23 -23.28
C GLN A 49 -1.33 -2.96 -23.39
N SER A 50 -0.44 -2.77 -22.43
CA SER A 50 0.55 -1.70 -22.52
C SER A 50 1.86 -2.20 -23.13
N LYS A 51 2.54 -1.29 -23.82
CA LYS A 51 3.88 -1.51 -24.37
C LYS A 51 4.97 -0.83 -23.57
N ALA A 52 4.63 -0.13 -22.47
CA ALA A 52 5.63 0.50 -21.64
C ALA A 52 6.51 -0.57 -20.97
N ARG A 53 7.80 -0.30 -20.89
CA ARG A 53 8.86 -1.21 -20.40
C ARG A 53 9.39 -0.78 -19.03
N GLY A 54 8.80 0.28 -18.48
CA GLY A 54 9.26 0.92 -17.26
C GLY A 54 8.41 0.61 -16.02
N PRO A 55 8.59 1.39 -14.95
CA PRO A 55 7.74 1.34 -13.78
C PRO A 55 6.28 1.72 -14.09
N MET A 56 5.39 1.44 -13.14
CA MET A 56 4.04 1.99 -13.11
C MET A 56 3.83 2.90 -11.91
N VAL A 57 2.93 3.88 -12.05
CA VAL A 57 2.48 4.74 -10.94
C VAL A 57 0.96 4.90 -10.98
N GLY A 58 0.32 4.80 -9.83
CA GLY A 58 -1.12 4.97 -9.71
C GLY A 58 -1.47 6.43 -9.46
N LEU A 59 -2.43 6.96 -10.22
CA LEU A 59 -2.90 8.34 -10.14
C LEU A 59 -4.39 8.37 -9.85
N THR A 60 -4.83 9.26 -8.96
CA THR A 60 -6.25 9.63 -8.89
C THR A 60 -6.54 10.77 -9.84
N THR A 61 -7.61 10.65 -10.62
CA THR A 61 -8.07 11.69 -11.57
C THR A 61 -8.19 13.05 -10.89
N GLY A 62 -7.67 14.09 -11.53
CA GLY A 62 -7.74 15.47 -11.04
C GLY A 62 -6.74 15.81 -9.93
N PHE A 63 -5.88 14.88 -9.50
CA PHE A 63 -4.89 15.12 -8.46
C PHE A 63 -3.47 15.03 -9.02
N PRO A 64 -2.68 16.12 -9.02
CA PRO A 64 -1.29 16.07 -9.47
C PRO A 64 -0.41 15.37 -8.44
N VAL A 65 0.58 14.62 -8.92
CA VAL A 65 1.58 13.96 -8.07
C VAL A 65 2.98 14.29 -8.57
N THR A 66 3.96 14.20 -7.67
CA THR A 66 5.38 14.41 -7.96
C THR A 66 6.08 13.06 -8.04
N VAL A 67 6.80 12.85 -9.14
CA VAL A 67 7.64 11.69 -9.40
C VAL A 67 9.09 12.17 -9.46
N ARG A 68 10.03 11.39 -8.92
CA ARG A 68 11.46 11.71 -8.96
C ARG A 68 12.19 10.81 -9.95
N LEU A 69 13.02 11.45 -10.75
CA LEU A 69 13.92 10.81 -11.69
C LEU A 69 15.37 10.88 -11.16
N LEU A 70 15.95 9.71 -10.90
CA LEU A 70 17.36 9.58 -10.60
C LEU A 70 18.18 9.48 -11.88
N ARG A 71 19.30 10.22 -11.90
CA ARG A 71 20.35 10.14 -12.91
C ARG A 71 21.39 9.15 -12.38
N GLU A 72 21.46 7.98 -13.00
CA GLU A 72 22.34 6.88 -12.56
C GLU A 72 23.59 6.88 -13.47
N ASP A 73 23.43 6.43 -14.72
CA ASP A 73 24.49 6.38 -15.72
C ASP A 73 24.44 7.53 -16.73
N ILE A 74 24.04 8.73 -16.32
CA ILE A 74 24.00 9.91 -17.18
C ILE A 74 24.56 11.13 -16.46
N ASP A 75 25.18 12.03 -17.24
CA ASP A 75 25.66 13.32 -16.77
C ASP A 75 24.57 14.13 -16.04
N ILE A 76 24.94 14.71 -14.89
CA ILE A 76 24.01 15.47 -14.03
C ILE A 76 23.44 16.70 -14.75
N GLY A 77 24.21 17.30 -15.66
CA GLY A 77 23.82 18.46 -16.47
C GLY A 77 23.09 18.10 -17.76
N ALA A 78 22.88 16.81 -18.05
CA ALA A 78 22.12 16.40 -19.23
C ALA A 78 20.67 16.93 -19.12
N PRO A 79 20.21 17.74 -20.09
CA PRO A 79 18.85 18.28 -20.05
C PRO A 79 17.84 17.18 -20.38
N LEU A 80 16.91 16.94 -19.47
CA LEU A 80 15.90 15.89 -19.58
C LEU A 80 14.51 16.53 -19.64
N PHE A 81 13.63 15.98 -20.47
CA PHE A 81 12.29 16.51 -20.69
C PHE A 81 11.26 15.42 -20.51
N ALA A 82 10.18 15.67 -19.76
CA ALA A 82 9.05 14.76 -19.65
C ALA A 82 8.03 15.04 -20.76
N LYS A 83 7.51 13.99 -21.39
CA LYS A 83 6.44 14.08 -22.40
C LYS A 83 5.42 12.97 -22.20
N SER A 84 4.15 13.32 -22.20
CA SER A 84 3.07 12.33 -22.25
C SER A 84 2.80 11.90 -23.69
N THR A 85 2.56 10.61 -23.91
CA THR A 85 2.11 10.09 -25.21
C THR A 85 0.65 10.46 -25.51
N ASP A 86 -0.14 10.80 -24.49
CA ASP A 86 -1.54 11.23 -24.63
C ASP A 86 -1.95 12.21 -23.51
N THR A 87 -2.03 13.50 -23.87
CA THR A 87 -2.35 14.58 -22.92
C THR A 87 -3.82 14.65 -22.53
N ALA A 88 -4.70 13.90 -23.20
CA ALA A 88 -6.09 13.74 -22.78
C ALA A 88 -6.23 12.76 -21.61
N VAL A 89 -5.21 11.91 -21.37
CA VAL A 89 -5.20 10.94 -20.27
C VAL A 89 -4.26 11.37 -19.15
N VAL A 90 -3.03 11.82 -19.48
CA VAL A 90 -2.04 12.29 -18.49
C VAL A 90 -1.34 13.54 -18.98
N LYS A 91 -1.23 14.55 -18.13
CA LYS A 91 -0.49 15.79 -18.41
C LYS A 91 0.77 15.89 -17.58
N ILE A 92 1.81 16.48 -18.18
CA ILE A 92 2.96 17.01 -17.44
C ILE A 92 2.57 18.40 -16.98
N VAL A 93 2.54 18.62 -15.66
CA VAL A 93 2.16 19.90 -15.05
C VAL A 93 3.40 20.71 -14.70
N GLU A 94 4.43 20.05 -14.21
CA GLU A 94 5.74 20.64 -13.94
C GLU A 94 6.83 19.77 -14.56
N PRO A 95 7.84 20.35 -15.22
CA PRO A 95 8.06 21.79 -15.42
C PRO A 95 7.00 22.46 -16.30
N ALA A 96 6.59 23.68 -15.95
CA ALA A 96 5.62 24.43 -16.72
C ALA A 96 6.14 24.66 -18.16
N ASN A 97 5.21 24.73 -19.13
CA ASN A 97 5.52 24.92 -20.55
C ASN A 97 6.45 23.85 -21.18
N GLY A 98 6.58 22.67 -20.55
CA GLY A 98 7.41 21.59 -21.07
C GLY A 98 8.92 21.87 -21.00
N GLY A 99 9.36 22.69 -20.03
CA GLY A 99 10.77 22.94 -19.77
C GLY A 99 11.55 21.71 -19.28
N PRO A 100 12.88 21.83 -19.12
CA PRO A 100 13.72 20.74 -18.65
C PRO A 100 13.41 20.39 -17.18
N ILE A 101 13.42 19.10 -16.87
CA ILE A 101 13.29 18.56 -15.52
C ILE A 101 14.46 19.12 -14.67
N PRO A 102 14.18 19.67 -13.48
CA PRO A 102 15.19 20.25 -12.62
C PRO A 102 16.28 19.24 -12.20
N ALA A 103 17.37 19.76 -11.65
CA ALA A 103 18.47 18.94 -11.15
C ALA A 103 18.04 17.99 -10.02
N SER A 104 17.02 18.36 -9.23
CA SER A 104 16.40 17.47 -8.23
C SER A 104 15.80 16.19 -8.83
N GLY A 105 15.48 16.22 -10.13
CA GLY A 105 14.80 15.13 -10.82
C GLY A 105 13.28 15.11 -10.62
N ASP A 106 12.74 16.04 -9.84
CA ASP A 106 11.31 16.08 -9.53
C ASP A 106 10.52 16.72 -10.67
N PHE A 107 9.43 16.07 -11.07
CA PHE A 107 8.48 16.59 -12.04
C PHE A 107 7.07 16.14 -11.67
N LYS A 108 6.05 16.91 -12.09
CA LYS A 108 4.66 16.63 -11.73
C LYS A 108 3.84 16.13 -12.90
N ILE A 109 3.06 15.09 -12.64
CA ILE A 109 2.10 14.52 -13.58
C ILE A 109 0.70 14.57 -13.00
N LEU A 110 -0.29 14.74 -13.87
CA LEU A 110 -1.71 14.82 -13.52
C LEU A 110 -2.49 13.79 -14.33
N GLY A 111 -3.23 12.91 -13.64
CA GLY A 111 -4.23 12.06 -14.28
C GLY A 111 -5.44 12.90 -14.67
N VAL A 112 -5.75 12.95 -15.97
CA VAL A 112 -6.85 13.76 -16.54
C VAL A 112 -8.13 12.93 -16.67
N ALA A 113 -8.00 11.69 -17.11
CA ALA A 113 -9.15 10.82 -17.34
C ALA A 113 -8.79 9.35 -17.08
N ASP A 114 -9.72 8.63 -16.45
CA ASP A 114 -9.70 7.18 -16.26
C ASP A 114 -10.37 6.52 -17.47
N TYR A 115 -9.57 5.86 -18.31
CA TYR A 115 -10.05 5.12 -19.46
C TYR A 115 -9.65 3.65 -19.35
N ALA A 116 -10.64 2.76 -19.49
CA ALA A 116 -10.38 1.33 -19.59
C ALA A 116 -9.57 1.02 -20.87
N ASN A 117 -8.57 0.13 -20.73
CA ASN A 117 -7.78 -0.40 -21.84
C ASN A 117 -7.06 0.65 -22.72
N ARG A 118 -6.78 1.84 -22.18
CA ARG A 118 -6.03 2.90 -22.90
C ARG A 118 -4.75 3.26 -22.13
N PRO A 119 -3.74 2.38 -22.11
CA PRO A 119 -2.48 2.67 -21.45
C PRO A 119 -1.78 3.86 -22.11
N VAL A 120 -1.11 4.66 -21.30
CA VAL A 120 -0.37 5.86 -21.68
C VAL A 120 1.01 5.81 -21.04
N SER A 121 2.00 6.44 -21.67
CA SER A 121 3.35 6.53 -21.11
C SER A 121 3.77 7.98 -20.93
N VAL A 122 4.51 8.23 -19.87
CA VAL A 122 5.30 9.44 -19.69
C VAL A 122 6.74 9.09 -20.01
N GLU A 123 7.22 9.62 -21.12
CA GLU A 123 8.56 9.42 -21.64
C GLU A 123 9.49 10.50 -21.11
N ILE A 124 10.69 10.10 -20.69
CA ILE A 124 11.79 11.01 -20.42
C ILE A 124 12.70 11.04 -21.63
N ARG A 125 12.87 12.22 -22.20
CA ARG A 125 13.60 12.48 -23.44
C ARG A 125 14.83 13.33 -23.20
N LEU A 126 15.91 13.06 -23.93
CA LEU A 126 17.17 13.80 -23.84
C LEU A 126 17.16 15.02 -24.76
N GLY A 127 17.62 16.17 -24.28
CA GLY A 127 17.88 17.35 -25.11
C GLY A 127 16.65 18.19 -25.43
N SER A 128 15.50 17.56 -25.71
CA SER A 128 14.22 18.23 -25.98
C SER A 128 13.03 17.30 -25.75
N THR A 129 11.80 17.83 -25.82
CA THR A 129 10.55 17.04 -25.82
C THR A 129 10.36 16.15 -27.06
N THR A 130 11.21 16.30 -28.08
CA THR A 130 11.22 15.47 -29.30
C THR A 130 12.47 14.60 -29.42
N GLY A 131 13.41 14.72 -28.48
CA GLY A 131 14.65 13.94 -28.47
C GLY A 131 14.46 12.46 -28.17
N PRO A 132 15.54 11.66 -28.13
CA PRO A 132 15.46 10.22 -27.90
C PRO A 132 14.92 9.91 -26.50
N VAL A 133 14.09 8.87 -26.41
CA VAL A 133 13.54 8.38 -25.15
C VAL A 133 14.62 7.60 -24.40
N LEU A 134 14.88 7.99 -23.16
CA LEU A 134 15.85 7.33 -22.27
C LEU A 134 15.18 6.45 -21.22
N ALA A 135 13.97 6.79 -20.81
CA ALA A 135 13.16 6.03 -19.87
C ALA A 135 11.69 6.36 -20.08
N GLU A 136 10.81 5.50 -19.59
CA GLU A 136 9.38 5.72 -19.61
C GLU A 136 8.77 5.17 -18.31
N ILE A 137 7.67 5.78 -17.87
CA ILE A 137 6.83 5.28 -16.77
C ILE A 137 5.39 5.24 -17.26
N GLU A 138 4.64 4.23 -16.88
CA GLU A 138 3.20 4.16 -17.16
C GLU A 138 2.40 4.68 -15.97
N PRO A 139 1.72 5.82 -16.12
CA PRO A 139 0.71 6.23 -15.15
C PRO A 139 -0.59 5.48 -15.43
N HIS A 140 -1.18 4.93 -14.38
CA HIS A 140 -2.52 4.34 -14.43
C HIS A 140 -3.48 5.20 -13.63
N ILE A 141 -4.56 5.66 -14.27
CA ILE A 141 -5.43 6.71 -13.75
C ILE A 141 -6.71 6.06 -13.23
N PHE A 142 -7.12 6.46 -12.04
CA PHE A 142 -8.29 5.93 -11.38
C PHE A 142 -9.26 7.06 -11.04
N THR A 143 -10.54 6.86 -11.36
CA THR A 143 -11.62 7.63 -10.76
C THR A 143 -11.71 7.25 -9.28
N PRO A 144 -11.72 8.23 -8.36
CA PRO A 144 -11.74 7.95 -6.93
C PRO A 144 -13.04 7.24 -6.53
N LYS A 145 -12.92 6.21 -5.69
CA LYS A 145 -14.03 5.51 -5.06
C LYS A 145 -13.97 5.72 -3.56
N LYS A 146 -15.06 6.23 -2.98
CA LYS A 146 -15.15 6.45 -1.54
C LYS A 146 -15.31 5.13 -0.79
N VAL A 147 -14.44 4.88 0.18
CA VAL A 147 -14.59 3.77 1.13
C VAL A 147 -14.69 4.38 2.52
N LYS A 148 -15.86 4.22 3.15
CA LYS A 148 -16.13 4.82 4.45
C LYS A 148 -15.60 3.92 5.56
N LEU A 149 -14.92 4.53 6.52
CA LEU A 149 -14.38 3.90 7.72
C LEU A 149 -15.20 4.33 8.93
N VAL A 150 -15.71 3.34 9.66
CA VAL A 150 -16.43 3.52 10.92
C VAL A 150 -15.57 2.98 12.04
N VAL A 151 -15.40 3.74 13.12
CA VAL A 151 -14.49 3.38 14.20
C VAL A 151 -15.23 2.99 15.47
N HIS A 152 -14.84 1.85 16.04
CA HIS A 152 -15.33 1.28 17.28
C HIS A 152 -14.21 1.24 18.31
N ASN A 153 -14.28 2.10 19.32
CA ASN A 153 -13.31 2.12 20.42
C ASN A 153 -13.73 1.13 21.50
N VAL A 154 -13.32 -0.13 21.39
CA VAL A 154 -13.79 -1.23 22.24
C VAL A 154 -13.15 -1.16 23.63
N ARG A 155 -13.95 -1.40 24.67
CA ARG A 155 -13.51 -1.71 26.04
C ARG A 155 -13.83 -3.18 26.31
N VAL A 156 -12.82 -3.94 26.75
CA VAL A 156 -12.97 -5.35 27.09
C VAL A 156 -12.95 -5.51 28.60
N ASP A 157 -14.11 -5.78 29.18
CA ASP A 157 -14.33 -6.07 30.59
C ASP A 157 -14.12 -7.58 30.85
N ASP A 158 -13.97 -7.97 32.12
CA ASP A 158 -14.02 -9.37 32.55
C ASP A 158 -14.99 -9.55 33.74
N ALA A 159 -15.08 -10.77 34.27
CA ALA A 159 -15.98 -11.06 35.39
C ALA A 159 -15.62 -10.31 36.69
N SER A 160 -14.40 -9.79 36.81
CA SER A 160 -13.87 -9.11 38.00
C SER A 160 -13.95 -7.58 37.91
N GLY A 161 -14.11 -7.01 36.72
CA GLY A 161 -14.24 -5.56 36.57
C GLY A 161 -14.17 -5.06 35.14
N SER A 162 -14.25 -3.73 34.99
CA SER A 162 -14.15 -3.07 33.69
C SER A 162 -12.70 -2.97 33.21
N GLY A 163 -12.50 -3.12 31.90
CA GLY A 163 -11.22 -2.86 31.24
C GLY A 163 -11.00 -1.37 30.95
N THR A 164 -9.97 -1.11 30.16
CA THR A 164 -9.60 0.21 29.65
C THR A 164 -10.21 0.41 28.26
N ARG A 165 -10.81 1.57 27.99
CA ARG A 165 -11.28 1.86 26.63
C ARG A 165 -10.08 2.10 25.70
N ALA A 166 -9.99 1.33 24.63
CA ALA A 166 -8.92 1.51 23.65
C ALA A 166 -9.09 2.84 22.90
N THR A 167 -7.97 3.53 22.65
CA THR A 167 -7.97 4.83 21.95
C THR A 167 -6.74 4.97 21.06
N LEU A 168 -6.91 5.64 19.92
CA LEU A 168 -5.86 5.97 18.95
C LEU A 168 -6.14 7.36 18.35
N PRO A 169 -5.12 8.10 17.88
CA PRO A 169 -5.29 9.38 17.18
C PRO A 169 -5.81 9.17 15.73
N ILE A 170 -7.06 8.70 15.62
CA ILE A 170 -7.65 8.21 14.36
C ILE A 170 -7.71 9.25 13.25
N ALA A 171 -7.93 10.53 13.57
CA ALA A 171 -7.96 11.57 12.56
C ALA A 171 -6.63 11.67 11.78
N GLN A 172 -5.49 11.56 12.48
CA GLN A 172 -4.16 11.60 11.85
C GLN A 172 -3.87 10.30 11.09
N MET A 173 -4.23 9.15 11.67
CA MET A 173 -4.04 7.84 11.02
C MET A 173 -4.88 7.72 9.75
N ALA A 174 -6.12 8.21 9.75
CA ALA A 174 -7.01 8.19 8.59
C ALA A 174 -6.44 9.00 7.41
N GLN A 175 -5.76 10.12 7.67
CA GLN A 175 -5.07 10.89 6.62
C GLN A 175 -3.95 10.07 5.95
N ARG A 176 -3.16 9.32 6.74
CA ARG A 176 -2.11 8.43 6.25
C ARG A 176 -2.67 7.23 5.50
N VAL A 177 -3.69 6.57 6.04
CA VAL A 177 -4.41 5.47 5.37
C VAL A 177 -4.96 5.93 4.02
N ARG A 178 -5.60 7.11 4.00
CA ARG A 178 -6.07 7.74 2.75
C ARG A 178 -4.92 7.96 1.77
N ALA A 179 -3.77 8.45 2.22
CA ALA A 179 -2.60 8.66 1.37
C ALA A 179 -2.05 7.37 0.76
N ILE A 180 -2.03 6.26 1.51
CA ILE A 180 -1.58 4.94 1.03
C ILE A 180 -2.47 4.40 -0.09
N TRP A 181 -3.80 4.55 0.06
CA TRP A 181 -4.79 4.01 -0.87
C TRP A 181 -5.13 4.97 -2.02
N TRP A 182 -4.72 6.24 -1.92
CA TRP A 182 -4.97 7.27 -2.94
C TRP A 182 -4.41 6.91 -4.32
N PRO A 183 -3.19 6.36 -4.49
CA PRO A 183 -2.69 5.95 -5.79
C PRO A 183 -3.51 4.84 -6.44
N ALA A 184 -4.25 4.06 -5.65
CA ALA A 184 -5.20 3.04 -6.13
C ALA A 184 -6.60 3.61 -6.44
N GLY A 185 -6.77 4.94 -6.35
CA GLY A 185 -8.05 5.61 -6.51
C GLY A 185 -9.10 5.20 -5.49
N LEU A 186 -8.70 4.82 -4.28
CA LEU A 186 -9.60 4.55 -3.16
C LEU A 186 -9.49 5.71 -2.15
N ASP A 187 -10.57 6.46 -2.02
CA ASP A 187 -10.70 7.59 -1.12
C ASP A 187 -11.22 7.10 0.24
N MET A 188 -10.30 6.79 1.13
CA MET A 188 -10.61 6.35 2.49
C MET A 188 -11.12 7.54 3.32
N GLU A 189 -12.39 7.50 3.70
CA GLU A 189 -13.08 8.58 4.42
C GLU A 189 -13.47 8.09 5.82
N HIS A 190 -12.86 8.66 6.86
CA HIS A 190 -13.30 8.44 8.24
C HIS A 190 -14.58 9.25 8.48
N ASP A 191 -15.66 8.56 8.85
CA ASP A 191 -16.95 9.16 9.16
C ASP A 191 -17.14 9.20 10.69
N PRO A 192 -16.78 10.30 11.37
CA PRO A 192 -16.90 10.40 12.83
C PRO A 192 -18.36 10.47 13.31
N ALA A 193 -19.30 10.78 12.41
CA ALA A 193 -20.73 10.89 12.71
C ALA A 193 -21.46 9.56 12.57
N ALA A 194 -20.97 8.66 11.70
CA ALA A 194 -21.45 7.29 11.61
C ALA A 194 -20.96 6.45 12.79
N ARG A 195 -21.53 6.65 13.96
CA ARG A 195 -21.45 5.69 15.06
C ARG A 195 -22.56 4.65 14.91
N PRO A 196 -22.27 3.35 14.74
CA PRO A 196 -23.25 2.31 14.94
C PRO A 196 -23.31 1.98 16.43
N ASP A 197 -24.50 2.12 17.01
CA ASP A 197 -25.02 1.61 18.29
C ASP A 197 -24.18 1.67 19.59
N GLN A 198 -24.91 1.74 20.70
CA GLN A 198 -24.54 2.40 21.95
C GLN A 198 -23.62 1.63 22.90
N ASP A 199 -22.99 0.51 22.52
CA ASP A 199 -22.16 -0.24 23.47
C ASP A 199 -20.89 -0.84 22.87
N ASN A 200 -19.83 -0.04 22.83
CA ASN A 200 -18.46 -0.51 22.57
C ASN A 200 -17.83 -1.14 23.84
N ASN A 201 -18.64 -1.84 24.63
CA ASN A 201 -18.19 -2.59 25.80
C ASN A 201 -18.53 -4.06 25.58
N ILE A 202 -17.57 -4.94 25.84
CA ILE A 202 -17.75 -6.38 25.75
C ILE A 202 -17.12 -7.04 26.97
N THR A 203 -17.77 -8.06 27.52
CA THR A 203 -17.19 -8.89 28.57
C THR A 203 -16.59 -10.14 27.93
N LEU A 204 -15.28 -10.33 28.08
CA LEU A 204 -14.54 -11.52 27.60
C LEU A 204 -13.87 -12.22 28.78
N ALA A 205 -13.08 -13.27 28.49
CA ALA A 205 -12.44 -14.07 29.52
C ALA A 205 -11.35 -13.32 30.30
N VAL A 206 -10.67 -12.36 29.65
CA VAL A 206 -9.56 -11.60 30.24
C VAL A 206 -9.74 -10.14 29.85
N LYS A 207 -9.70 -9.23 30.85
CA LYS A 207 -9.78 -7.79 30.59
C LYS A 207 -8.71 -7.32 29.62
N ASP A 208 -9.05 -6.32 28.81
CA ASP A 208 -8.17 -5.67 27.83
C ASP A 208 -7.59 -6.57 26.72
N GLU A 209 -8.04 -7.82 26.62
CA GLU A 209 -7.45 -8.82 25.72
C GLU A 209 -8.52 -9.51 24.88
N VAL A 210 -8.24 -9.66 23.58
CA VAL A 210 -9.06 -10.49 22.68
C VAL A 210 -8.26 -11.72 22.28
N LYS A 211 -8.77 -12.91 22.58
CA LYS A 211 -8.10 -14.17 22.27
C LYS A 211 -8.29 -14.58 20.82
N LEU A 212 -7.18 -14.99 20.22
CA LEU A 212 -7.14 -15.80 19.00
C LEU A 212 -6.86 -17.24 19.43
N PHE A 213 -7.60 -18.24 18.93
CA PHE A 213 -7.24 -19.65 19.18
C PHE A 213 -6.16 -20.09 18.19
N GLY A 214 -5.37 -21.12 18.55
CA GLY A 214 -4.22 -21.61 17.78
C GLY A 214 -4.54 -21.97 16.32
N GLY A 215 -4.57 -20.96 15.45
CA GLY A 215 -4.94 -21.05 14.04
C GLY A 215 -6.34 -20.53 13.66
N GLY A 216 -7.11 -19.90 14.57
CA GLY A 216 -8.48 -19.45 14.31
C GLY A 216 -8.86 -18.10 14.95
N PHE A 217 -10.12 -17.70 14.80
CA PHE A 217 -10.59 -16.34 15.09
C PHE A 217 -11.05 -16.09 16.54
N GLY A 218 -11.12 -17.13 17.38
CA GLY A 218 -11.34 -16.96 18.82
C GLY A 218 -12.57 -16.13 19.20
N GLU A 219 -12.35 -15.08 19.99
CA GLU A 219 -13.39 -14.17 20.50
C GLU A 219 -13.82 -13.11 19.45
N VAL A 220 -13.14 -13.05 18.29
CA VAL A 220 -13.39 -12.04 17.24
C VAL A 220 -14.81 -12.13 16.65
N PRO A 221 -15.34 -13.31 16.25
CA PRO A 221 -16.69 -13.40 15.69
C PRO A 221 -17.76 -12.94 16.68
N GLU A 222 -17.55 -13.21 17.98
CA GLU A 222 -18.47 -12.78 19.04
C GLU A 222 -18.48 -11.26 19.20
N LEU A 223 -17.30 -10.64 19.15
CA LEU A 223 -17.19 -9.18 19.14
C LEU A 223 -17.93 -8.61 17.93
N LEU A 224 -17.68 -9.12 16.73
CA LEU A 224 -18.31 -8.63 15.49
C LEU A 224 -19.84 -8.74 15.52
N ARG A 225 -20.40 -9.85 16.03
CA ARG A 225 -21.86 -10.06 16.10
C ARG A 225 -22.59 -9.06 16.99
N ARG A 226 -21.91 -8.47 17.98
CA ARG A 226 -22.52 -7.48 18.89
C ARG A 226 -22.70 -6.10 18.27
N HIS A 227 -22.08 -5.86 17.12
CA HIS A 227 -22.17 -4.56 16.45
C HIS A 227 -23.04 -4.68 15.21
N SER A 228 -24.05 -3.82 15.11
CA SER A 228 -24.78 -3.56 13.87
C SER A 228 -23.77 -3.04 12.84
N VAL A 229 -23.43 -3.87 11.84
CA VAL A 229 -22.60 -3.43 10.73
C VAL A 229 -23.46 -2.80 9.64
N LEU A 230 -22.95 -1.73 9.05
CA LEU A 230 -23.58 -1.07 7.91
C LEU A 230 -22.97 -1.62 6.64
N ASP A 231 -23.83 -1.97 5.68
CA ASP A 231 -23.39 -2.80 4.57
C ASP A 231 -22.47 -2.10 3.55
N ASP A 232 -22.27 -0.79 3.71
CA ASP A 232 -21.50 0.07 2.81
C ASP A 232 -20.20 0.60 3.44
N LYS A 233 -19.80 0.09 4.61
CA LYS A 233 -18.67 0.65 5.39
C LYS A 233 -17.69 -0.41 5.86
N VAL A 234 -16.43 0.00 6.03
CA VAL A 234 -15.41 -0.79 6.72
C VAL A 234 -15.49 -0.48 8.20
N HIS A 235 -15.78 -1.50 9.01
CA HIS A 235 -15.82 -1.40 10.47
C HIS A 235 -14.43 -1.65 11.05
N LEU A 236 -13.83 -0.60 11.63
CA LEU A 236 -12.53 -0.63 12.31
C LEU A 236 -12.73 -0.72 13.82
N PHE A 237 -12.41 -1.88 14.39
CA PHE A 237 -12.43 -2.15 15.82
C PHE A 237 -11.06 -1.91 16.44
N ILE A 238 -11.00 -0.99 17.39
CA ILE A 238 -9.80 -0.68 18.15
C ILE A 238 -9.92 -1.38 19.50
N ILE A 239 -9.02 -2.30 19.76
CA ILE A 239 -8.93 -3.09 21.00
C ILE A 239 -7.60 -2.78 21.70
N ASN A 240 -7.44 -3.13 22.97
CA ASN A 240 -6.15 -2.87 23.64
C ASN A 240 -5.05 -3.78 23.11
N ARG A 241 -5.25 -5.10 23.13
CA ARG A 241 -4.31 -6.07 22.56
C ARG A 241 -5.00 -7.38 22.16
N PHE A 242 -4.36 -8.12 21.28
CA PHE A 242 -4.64 -9.55 21.13
C PHE A 242 -3.89 -10.34 22.21
N ALA A 243 -4.44 -11.49 22.59
CA ALA A 243 -3.70 -12.49 23.34
C ALA A 243 -2.47 -12.95 22.53
N PRO A 244 -1.34 -13.27 23.19
CA PRO A 244 -0.22 -13.92 22.52
C PRO A 244 -0.70 -15.18 21.79
N ASN A 245 -0.30 -15.34 20.53
CA ASN A 245 -0.66 -16.54 19.77
C ASN A 245 0.10 -17.74 20.36
N PRO A 246 -0.58 -18.75 20.92
CA PRO A 246 0.11 -19.89 21.52
C PRO A 246 0.93 -20.71 20.49
N ALA A 247 0.57 -20.63 19.20
CA ALA A 247 1.31 -21.28 18.12
C ALA A 247 2.56 -20.50 17.67
N ALA A 248 2.68 -19.22 18.06
CA ALA A 248 3.80 -18.35 17.73
C ALA A 248 4.01 -17.31 18.85
N PRO A 249 4.48 -17.74 20.04
CA PRO A 249 4.47 -16.93 21.26
C PRO A 249 5.35 -15.67 21.17
N ASP A 250 6.35 -15.69 20.29
CA ASP A 250 7.26 -14.56 20.05
C ASP A 250 6.71 -13.55 19.03
N THR A 251 5.52 -13.80 18.47
CA THR A 251 4.87 -12.90 17.52
C THR A 251 3.66 -12.23 18.14
N THR A 252 3.63 -10.90 18.07
CA THR A 252 2.49 -10.10 18.53
C THR A 252 1.59 -9.79 17.34
N THR A 253 0.35 -10.26 17.37
CA THR A 253 -0.68 -9.79 16.43
C THR A 253 -1.02 -8.34 16.75
N VAL A 254 -0.93 -7.47 15.75
CA VAL A 254 -1.22 -6.02 15.89
C VAL A 254 -2.43 -5.56 15.07
N GLY A 255 -2.92 -6.42 14.18
CA GLY A 255 -4.10 -6.20 13.36
C GLY A 255 -4.66 -7.51 12.82
N LEU A 256 -5.92 -7.48 12.39
CA LEU A 256 -6.62 -8.60 11.77
C LEU A 256 -7.74 -8.10 10.84
N GLY A 257 -7.73 -8.51 9.58
CA GLY A 257 -8.80 -8.25 8.63
C GLY A 257 -9.67 -9.48 8.37
N ILE A 258 -10.99 -9.31 8.48
CA ILE A 258 -12.00 -10.32 8.17
C ILE A 258 -12.69 -9.92 6.86
N THR A 259 -12.42 -10.68 5.79
CA THR A 259 -13.13 -10.52 4.52
C THR A 259 -14.61 -10.86 4.67
N PRO A 260 -15.50 -10.33 3.82
CA PRO A 260 -16.91 -10.76 3.81
C PRO A 260 -17.11 -12.26 3.57
N ASP A 261 -16.28 -12.88 2.73
CA ASP A 261 -16.36 -14.32 2.45
C ASP A 261 -16.01 -15.13 3.71
N LEU A 262 -14.96 -14.72 4.43
CA LEU A 262 -14.61 -15.33 5.70
C LEU A 262 -15.65 -15.04 6.79
N ALA A 263 -16.20 -13.82 6.82
CA ALA A 263 -17.24 -13.43 7.76
C ALA A 263 -18.49 -14.32 7.61
N THR A 264 -18.86 -14.64 6.37
CA THR A 264 -19.92 -15.60 6.03
C THR A 264 -19.61 -16.99 6.60
N GLN A 265 -18.38 -17.48 6.42
CA GLN A 265 -17.96 -18.78 6.98
C GLN A 265 -17.99 -18.79 8.52
N LEU A 266 -17.68 -17.67 9.16
CA LEU A 266 -17.64 -17.52 10.61
C LEU A 266 -18.99 -17.16 11.24
N GLY A 267 -20.02 -16.89 10.43
CA GLY A 267 -21.33 -16.44 10.91
C GLY A 267 -21.24 -15.13 11.70
N CYS A 268 -20.46 -14.17 11.20
CA CYS A 268 -20.33 -12.84 11.78
C CYS A 268 -20.29 -11.75 10.69
N PRO A 269 -20.46 -10.48 11.05
CA PRO A 269 -20.13 -9.35 10.18
C PRO A 269 -18.66 -9.29 9.75
N PRO A 270 -18.32 -8.69 8.59
CA PRO A 270 -16.93 -8.40 8.23
C PRO A 270 -16.41 -7.17 8.98
N GLY A 271 -15.09 -7.04 9.09
CA GLY A 271 -14.47 -5.92 9.78
C GLY A 271 -12.96 -6.05 9.87
N ILE A 272 -12.32 -5.03 10.42
CA ILE A 272 -10.89 -5.01 10.68
C ILE A 272 -10.64 -4.66 12.13
N PHE A 273 -9.58 -5.20 12.71
CA PHE A 273 -9.15 -4.96 14.07
C PHE A 273 -7.75 -4.39 14.08
N VAL A 274 -7.49 -3.46 14.99
CA VAL A 274 -6.13 -3.00 15.31
C VAL A 274 -5.98 -2.84 16.81
N THR A 275 -4.78 -3.11 17.31
CA THR A 275 -4.49 -2.91 18.73
C THR A 275 -4.13 -1.45 19.03
N SER A 276 -4.43 -0.96 20.23
CA SER A 276 -3.94 0.34 20.73
C SER A 276 -2.59 0.18 21.43
N GLN A 277 -2.35 -0.98 22.06
CA GLN A 277 -1.12 -1.32 22.80
C GLN A 277 -0.26 -2.35 22.06
N GLY A 278 0.95 -2.61 22.57
CA GLY A 278 1.84 -3.67 22.06
C GLY A 278 2.64 -3.33 20.81
N VAL A 279 2.63 -2.08 20.36
CA VAL A 279 3.58 -1.57 19.35
C VAL A 279 4.65 -0.74 20.05
N VAL A 280 5.90 -1.19 19.98
CA VAL A 280 7.07 -0.58 20.62
C VAL A 280 7.89 0.19 19.57
N GLY A 281 8.19 1.49 19.80
CA GLY A 281 9.05 2.34 18.96
C GLY A 281 8.59 3.82 18.86
N ASN A 282 9.52 4.80 18.89
CA ASN A 282 9.23 6.25 18.84
C ASN A 282 9.15 6.80 17.41
N ASN A 283 8.30 7.83 17.19
CA ASN A 283 7.80 8.39 15.91
C ASN A 283 7.07 7.39 14.98
N ALA A 284 7.49 6.13 15.00
CA ALA A 284 6.94 5.00 14.27
C ALA A 284 5.51 4.62 14.66
N ALA A 285 4.97 5.03 15.81
CA ALA A 285 3.67 4.52 16.27
C ALA A 285 2.48 4.96 15.39
N VAL A 286 2.38 6.25 14.99
CA VAL A 286 1.24 6.69 14.16
C VAL A 286 1.33 6.10 12.76
N GLU A 287 2.50 6.18 12.13
CA GLU A 287 2.71 5.66 10.77
C GLU A 287 2.59 4.14 10.73
N LEU A 288 3.22 3.40 11.65
CA LEU A 288 3.10 1.93 11.72
C LEU A 288 1.66 1.50 11.93
N ARG A 289 0.90 2.21 12.79
CA ARG A 289 -0.52 1.94 12.99
C ARG A 289 -1.35 2.30 11.77
N ALA A 290 -1.07 3.40 11.10
CA ALA A 290 -1.73 3.75 9.84
C ALA A 290 -1.47 2.70 8.75
N ARG A 291 -0.22 2.25 8.58
CA ARG A 291 0.13 1.13 7.68
C ARG A 291 -0.55 -0.17 8.12
N THR A 292 -0.76 -0.39 9.42
CA THR A 292 -1.51 -1.54 9.92
C THR A 292 -2.99 -1.46 9.58
N ILE A 293 -3.63 -0.32 9.82
CA ILE A 293 -5.02 -0.10 9.39
C ILE A 293 -5.12 -0.30 7.86
N ALA A 294 -4.21 0.29 7.08
CA ALA A 294 -4.19 0.13 5.64
C ALA A 294 -3.98 -1.33 5.20
N HIS A 295 -3.12 -2.08 5.88
CA HIS A 295 -2.88 -3.50 5.65
C HIS A 295 -4.12 -4.35 5.93
N GLU A 296 -4.80 -4.12 7.06
CA GLU A 296 -6.02 -4.85 7.39
C GLU A 296 -7.17 -4.48 6.44
N ILE A 297 -7.24 -3.25 5.95
CA ILE A 297 -8.13 -2.88 4.83
C ILE A 297 -7.77 -3.69 3.58
N GLY A 298 -6.48 -3.93 3.33
CA GLY A 298 -6.04 -4.80 2.24
C GLY A 298 -6.61 -6.21 2.38
N HIS A 299 -6.48 -6.83 3.56
CA HIS A 299 -7.12 -8.11 3.85
C HIS A 299 -8.63 -8.07 3.67
N PHE A 300 -9.31 -7.07 4.22
CA PHE A 300 -10.75 -6.88 4.03
C PHE A 300 -11.16 -6.81 2.55
N LEU A 301 -10.33 -6.14 1.75
CA LEU A 301 -10.44 -6.05 0.29
C LEU A 301 -9.88 -7.27 -0.45
N THR A 302 -9.70 -8.41 0.22
CA THR A 302 -9.28 -9.72 -0.30
C THR A 302 -7.81 -9.83 -0.73
N LEU A 303 -6.96 -8.89 -0.30
CA LEU A 303 -5.52 -9.00 -0.54
C LEU A 303 -4.88 -10.01 0.43
N GLU A 304 -3.92 -10.77 -0.07
CA GLU A 304 -3.18 -11.77 0.70
C GLU A 304 -1.78 -11.28 1.05
N HIS A 305 -1.16 -11.88 2.07
CA HIS A 305 0.22 -11.58 2.39
C HIS A 305 1.17 -12.03 1.28
N VAL A 306 2.07 -11.13 0.88
CA VAL A 306 3.05 -11.37 -0.19
C VAL A 306 3.99 -12.57 0.09
N HIS A 307 4.34 -12.82 1.36
CA HIS A 307 5.27 -13.90 1.72
C HIS A 307 4.69 -15.31 1.55
N ARG A 308 3.37 -15.48 1.61
CA ARG A 308 2.73 -16.81 1.55
C ARG A 308 2.84 -17.47 0.18
N ARG A 309 3.27 -16.74 -0.84
CA ARG A 309 3.40 -17.26 -2.22
C ARG A 309 4.78 -17.08 -2.85
N ASN A 310 5.73 -16.49 -2.10
CA ASN A 310 7.15 -16.38 -2.46
C ASN A 310 8.04 -17.30 -1.59
N SER A 311 7.46 -18.31 -0.93
CA SER A 311 8.18 -19.22 0.00
C SER A 311 9.41 -19.89 -0.64
N ASP A 312 9.36 -20.08 -1.96
CA ASP A 312 10.34 -20.88 -2.69
C ASP A 312 11.45 -20.01 -3.33
N ASN A 313 11.40 -18.67 -3.20
CA ASN A 313 12.41 -17.77 -3.75
C ASN A 313 12.75 -16.58 -2.81
N PRO A 314 13.73 -16.76 -1.90
CA PRO A 314 14.12 -15.74 -0.91
C PRO A 314 14.78 -14.48 -1.51
N ALA A 315 15.17 -14.46 -2.79
CA ALA A 315 15.54 -13.20 -3.46
C ALA A 315 14.40 -12.14 -3.40
N GLY A 316 13.18 -12.60 -3.11
CA GLY A 316 11.95 -11.83 -2.89
C GLY A 316 11.82 -11.06 -1.56
N ASP A 317 12.78 -11.13 -0.64
CA ASP A 317 12.68 -10.41 0.65
C ASP A 317 12.84 -8.88 0.51
N THR A 318 13.51 -8.39 -0.53
CA THR A 318 13.71 -6.93 -0.71
C THR A 318 12.48 -6.21 -1.26
N CYS A 319 11.83 -6.83 -2.26
CA CYS A 319 10.65 -6.29 -2.89
C CYS A 319 9.41 -6.47 -2.00
N SER A 320 9.22 -7.67 -1.43
CA SER A 320 8.10 -7.97 -0.54
C SER A 320 8.02 -7.01 0.65
N ARG A 321 9.16 -6.60 1.23
CA ARG A 321 9.21 -5.62 2.34
C ARG A 321 8.69 -4.22 1.95
N ARG A 322 8.68 -3.86 0.66
CA ARG A 322 8.06 -2.61 0.16
C ARG A 322 6.55 -2.70 0.03
N HIS A 323 5.99 -3.90 -0.08
CA HIS A 323 4.55 -4.10 -0.27
C HIS A 323 3.77 -3.75 1.00
N LEU A 324 2.59 -3.17 0.83
CA LEU A 324 1.65 -2.98 1.94
C LEU A 324 1.30 -4.31 2.60
N MET A 325 1.15 -5.37 1.79
CA MET A 325 0.75 -6.70 2.27
C MET A 325 1.91 -7.54 2.83
N TYR A 326 3.05 -6.93 3.17
CA TYR A 326 4.06 -7.58 3.99
C TYR A 326 3.52 -7.85 5.40
N PRO A 327 3.64 -9.09 5.93
CA PRO A 327 2.95 -9.49 7.17
C PRO A 327 3.51 -8.82 8.43
N LEU A 328 4.79 -8.45 8.43
CA LEU A 328 5.43 -7.89 9.62
C LEU A 328 5.32 -6.37 9.62
N SER A 329 4.74 -5.80 10.67
CA SER A 329 4.66 -4.34 10.84
C SER A 329 6.01 -3.71 11.15
N ASN A 330 6.84 -4.39 11.94
CA ASN A 330 8.20 -3.98 12.28
C ASN A 330 9.20 -4.93 11.61
N ILE A 331 10.20 -4.37 10.94
CA ILE A 331 11.24 -5.11 10.23
C ILE A 331 12.52 -4.87 11.02
N ALA A 332 13.05 -5.93 11.66
CA ALA A 332 14.32 -5.84 12.37
C ALA A 332 15.41 -5.29 11.43
N ALA A 333 16.21 -4.32 11.90
CA ALA A 333 17.39 -3.93 11.14
C ALA A 333 18.38 -5.09 11.11
N GLU A 334 18.89 -5.39 9.93
CA GLU A 334 20.06 -6.24 9.84
C GLU A 334 21.29 -5.46 10.30
N VAL A 335 22.14 -6.14 11.08
CA VAL A 335 23.28 -5.57 11.82
C VAL A 335 24.44 -5.20 10.88
N THR A 336 24.34 -5.42 9.58
CA THR A 336 25.44 -5.17 8.63
C THR A 336 24.89 -4.87 7.24
N PRO A 337 25.28 -3.77 6.56
CA PRO A 337 25.08 -3.63 5.12
C PRO A 337 25.91 -4.74 4.44
N ARG A 338 25.25 -5.79 3.95
CA ARG A 338 25.95 -6.97 3.44
C ARG A 338 26.37 -6.77 1.98
N THR A 339 27.52 -7.34 1.62
CA THR A 339 28.17 -7.21 0.31
C THR A 339 27.52 -8.12 -0.75
N LEU A 340 27.93 -7.96 -2.01
CA LEU A 340 27.39 -8.59 -3.24
C LEU A 340 27.29 -10.13 -3.25
N THR A 341 27.82 -10.84 -2.25
CA THR A 341 27.91 -12.30 -2.17
C THR A 341 27.00 -12.93 -1.10
N SER A 342 26.02 -12.20 -0.57
CA SER A 342 25.03 -12.75 0.38
C SER A 342 23.61 -12.28 0.05
N ASP A 343 22.62 -13.07 0.49
CA ASP A 343 21.29 -13.17 -0.11
C ASP A 343 20.37 -11.93 -0.02
N HIS A 344 20.73 -10.87 0.72
CA HIS A 344 19.87 -9.68 0.84
C HIS A 344 20.67 -8.37 0.78
N ARG A 345 20.39 -7.54 -0.24
CA ARG A 345 21.25 -6.42 -0.69
C ARG A 345 20.99 -5.05 -0.06
N PHE A 346 19.96 -4.82 0.77
CA PHE A 346 19.59 -3.44 1.16
C PHE A 346 19.00 -3.31 2.56
N ASN A 347 19.53 -2.34 3.33
CA ASN A 347 19.04 -1.93 4.65
C ASN A 347 17.85 -0.94 4.59
N ASP A 348 17.42 -0.51 3.40
CA ASP A 348 16.43 0.57 3.20
C ASP A 348 15.14 0.13 2.49
N ASN A 349 14.80 -1.16 2.59
CA ASN A 349 13.59 -1.70 1.99
C ASN A 349 12.37 -1.38 2.87
N GLY A 350 11.83 -0.16 2.75
CA GLY A 350 10.62 0.27 3.47
C GLY A 350 10.59 1.75 3.92
N TYR A 351 11.47 2.60 3.37
CA TYR A 351 11.60 4.04 3.66
C TYR A 351 12.20 4.33 5.05
N GLY A 352 13.37 3.77 5.34
CA GLY A 352 14.25 4.22 6.42
C GLY A 352 13.84 3.96 7.87
N ASN A 353 12.62 3.47 8.15
CA ASN A 353 12.07 3.45 9.51
C ASN A 353 11.81 2.06 10.10
N ARG A 354 12.36 0.98 9.53
CA ARG A 354 12.13 -0.40 10.03
C ARG A 354 10.65 -0.78 10.06
N VAL A 355 9.83 -0.25 9.16
CA VAL A 355 8.40 -0.57 9.01
C VAL A 355 8.17 -1.13 7.61
N ARG A 356 7.24 -2.08 7.45
CA ARG A 356 6.78 -2.51 6.11
C ARG A 356 6.45 -1.33 5.23
N GLY A 357 6.76 -1.39 3.95
CA GLY A 357 6.32 -0.37 3.00
C GLY A 357 4.79 -0.34 2.83
N TRP A 358 4.34 0.48 1.90
CA TRP A 358 2.92 0.66 1.57
C TRP A 358 2.65 0.59 0.07
N MET A 359 3.61 0.05 -0.71
CA MET A 359 3.42 -0.12 -2.14
C MET A 359 2.27 -1.11 -2.38
N LEU A 360 1.32 -0.70 -3.21
CA LEU A 360 0.30 -1.57 -3.77
C LEU A 360 0.72 -1.91 -5.20
N THR A 361 0.68 -3.19 -5.52
CA THR A 361 1.08 -3.67 -6.83
C THR A 361 0.10 -3.21 -7.91
N LEU A 362 0.66 -2.53 -8.91
CA LEU A 362 -0.03 -2.20 -10.15
C LEU A 362 0.28 -3.28 -11.19
N LYS A 363 1.52 -3.78 -11.21
CA LYS A 363 1.95 -4.82 -12.13
C LYS A 363 1.37 -6.17 -11.77
N ASN A 364 1.16 -6.96 -12.83
CA ASN A 364 0.83 -8.37 -12.78
C ASN A 364 1.95 -9.14 -13.48
N LEU A 365 2.91 -9.62 -12.70
CA LEU A 365 4.04 -10.41 -13.16
C LEU A 365 3.69 -11.90 -13.10
N ASP A 366 3.96 -12.65 -14.17
CA ASP A 366 3.52 -14.05 -14.32
C ASP A 366 3.96 -15.00 -13.19
N HIS A 367 5.01 -14.63 -12.45
CA HIS A 367 5.59 -15.41 -11.36
C HIS A 367 5.21 -14.90 -9.95
N HIS A 368 4.27 -13.95 -9.84
CA HIS A 368 3.91 -13.34 -8.57
C HIS A 368 2.39 -13.34 -8.36
N GLU A 369 1.84 -14.43 -7.83
CA GLU A 369 0.39 -14.66 -7.74
C GLU A 369 -0.39 -13.64 -6.89
N THR A 370 0.27 -12.94 -5.96
CA THR A 370 -0.37 -11.88 -5.15
C THR A 370 -0.34 -10.51 -5.84
N ASP A 371 0.14 -10.42 -7.08
CA ASP A 371 0.08 -9.19 -7.87
C ASP A 371 -1.35 -8.78 -8.21
N ASP A 372 -1.47 -7.64 -8.90
CA ASP A 372 -2.74 -7.03 -9.28
C ASP A 372 -3.55 -6.58 -8.03
N GLU A 373 -2.85 -6.24 -6.94
CA GLU A 373 -3.46 -5.83 -5.66
C GLU A 373 -4.41 -4.64 -5.88
N VAL A 374 -4.01 -3.65 -6.68
CA VAL A 374 -4.86 -2.50 -6.94
C VAL A 374 -6.13 -2.90 -7.68
N ALA A 375 -6.09 -3.80 -8.68
CA ALA A 375 -7.30 -4.20 -9.39
C ALA A 375 -8.23 -5.02 -8.50
N LYS A 376 -7.67 -5.97 -7.73
CA LYS A 376 -8.40 -6.80 -6.76
C LYS A 376 -9.09 -5.91 -5.72
N ALA A 377 -8.35 -5.01 -5.11
CA ALA A 377 -8.88 -4.09 -4.11
C ALA A 377 -9.97 -3.17 -4.68
N ARG A 378 -9.77 -2.60 -5.87
CA ARG A 378 -10.77 -1.74 -6.54
C ARG A 378 -12.04 -2.49 -6.95
N ARG A 379 -11.93 -3.76 -7.35
CA ARG A 379 -13.07 -4.62 -7.67
C ARG A 379 -13.87 -4.91 -6.41
N ARG A 380 -13.20 -5.25 -5.31
CA ARG A 380 -13.87 -5.49 -4.04
C ARG A 380 -14.50 -4.23 -3.48
N ALA A 381 -13.83 -3.09 -3.53
CA ALA A 381 -14.38 -1.80 -3.09
C ALA A 381 -15.68 -1.42 -3.81
N LEU A 382 -15.84 -1.77 -5.10
CA LEU A 382 -17.12 -1.58 -5.81
C LEU A 382 -18.25 -2.44 -5.25
N ALA A 383 -17.95 -3.70 -4.91
CA ALA A 383 -18.94 -4.59 -4.31
C ALA A 383 -19.41 -4.03 -2.96
N VAL A 384 -18.47 -3.51 -2.15
CA VAL A 384 -18.77 -2.82 -0.87
C VAL A 384 -19.71 -1.64 -1.07
N GLN A 385 -19.40 -0.73 -1.99
CA GLN A 385 -20.23 0.45 -2.26
C GLN A 385 -21.64 0.10 -2.74
N GLY A 386 -21.81 -1.06 -3.39
CA GLY A 386 -23.10 -1.55 -3.84
C GLY A 386 -23.97 -2.17 -2.74
N GLY A 387 -23.51 -2.18 -1.48
CA GLY A 387 -24.17 -2.86 -0.37
C GLY A 387 -24.18 -4.39 -0.53
N ARG A 388 -23.26 -4.93 -1.32
CA ARG A 388 -23.16 -6.37 -1.63
C ARG A 388 -21.96 -6.97 -0.92
N TRP A 389 -22.17 -7.39 0.31
CA TRP A 389 -21.24 -8.27 1.02
C TRP A 389 -21.40 -9.74 0.65
N SER A 390 -22.62 -10.14 0.23
CA SER A 390 -23.03 -11.51 -0.06
C SER A 390 -22.90 -11.90 -1.52
#